data_AF-A0A2P8PTU7-F1
#
_entry.id   AF-A0A2P8PTU7-F1
#
_cell.length_a   1.000
_cell.length_b   1.000
_cell.length_c   1.000
_cell.angle_alpha   90.00
_cell.angle_beta   90.00
_cell.angle_gamma   90.00
#
_symmetry.space_group_name_H-M   'P 1'
#
loop_
_entity.id
_entity.type
_entity.pdbx_description
1 polymer ?
#
loop_
_entity_poly.entity_id
_entity_poly.type
_entity_poly.pdbx_seq_one_letter_code
_entity_poly.pdbx_strand_id
1 'polypeptide(L)'
;MGDAYASCVFCGEFVLHVPGWASDVPSYRLMRATWREEHAFLVGSLHFSCLRASAVRAEFAAEFAGIATGHGREIAFQAAGGTRTLVQPGLGYVEEIFRGDACAVHRSDTRDSWLVQEHAGPWYVLDRPQIEGVARGERPRLDSGVERIVLPGEPMAGLADATLPGLLDSLGVTDRYPGLAAGEPEYEFWKYSAPKRVLEYAVIATPPLPAEAAAFLRDHAPGYRPIDFDALGREERHRG
;
A
#
# COMPACT_ATOMS: atom_id res chain seq x y z
N MET A 1 -9.67 -17.02 15.74
CA MET A 1 -8.93 -15.76 15.95
C MET A 1 -8.28 -15.37 14.62
N GLY A 2 -9.09 -14.99 13.62
CA GLY A 2 -8.61 -14.91 12.22
C GLY A 2 -9.26 -13.86 11.31
N ASP A 3 -10.35 -13.19 11.70
CA ASP A 3 -11.12 -12.33 10.77
C ASP A 3 -10.85 -10.82 10.90
N ALA A 4 -10.17 -10.36 11.96
CA ALA A 4 -10.03 -8.92 12.23
C ALA A 4 -9.09 -8.19 11.25
N TYR A 5 -8.19 -8.90 10.55
CA TYR A 5 -7.19 -8.27 9.68
C TYR A 5 -7.67 -8.02 8.25
N ALA A 6 -8.73 -8.71 7.80
CA ALA A 6 -9.29 -8.58 6.46
C ALA A 6 -10.47 -7.59 6.39
N SER A 7 -10.80 -6.92 7.49
CA SER A 7 -11.86 -5.90 7.53
C SER A 7 -11.23 -4.51 7.51
N CYS A 8 -11.86 -3.58 6.80
CA CYS A 8 -11.40 -2.21 6.72
C CYS A 8 -11.52 -1.54 8.09
N VAL A 9 -10.42 -0.98 8.58
CA VAL A 9 -10.37 -0.28 9.88
C VAL A 9 -11.29 0.95 9.98
N PHE A 10 -11.82 1.45 8.85
CA PHE A 10 -12.70 2.62 8.79
C PHE A 10 -14.19 2.26 8.63
N CYS A 11 -14.55 1.35 7.72
CA CYS A 11 -15.95 0.99 7.46
C CYS A 11 -16.38 -0.37 8.04
N GLY A 12 -15.43 -1.20 8.50
CA GLY A 12 -15.70 -2.53 9.02
C GLY A 12 -16.04 -3.59 7.96
N GLU A 13 -16.18 -3.20 6.69
CA GLU A 13 -16.44 -4.13 5.58
C GLU A 13 -15.18 -4.89 5.16
N PHE A 14 -15.37 -6.04 4.51
CA PHE A 14 -14.28 -6.88 4.01
C PHE A 14 -13.40 -6.15 2.98
N VAL A 15 -12.10 -6.41 3.00
CA VAL A 15 -11.11 -5.85 2.08
C VAL A 15 -10.53 -6.98 1.24
N LEU A 16 -10.84 -6.96 -0.06
CA LEU A 16 -10.05 -7.69 -1.05
C LEU A 16 -8.84 -6.83 -1.44
N HIS A 17 -7.63 -7.37 -1.33
CA HIS A 17 -6.41 -6.63 -1.67
C HIS A 17 -6.32 -6.45 -3.19
N VAL A 18 -6.52 -5.21 -3.65
CA VAL A 18 -6.39 -4.82 -5.05
C VAL A 18 -5.37 -3.70 -5.12
N PRO A 19 -4.21 -3.91 -5.79
CA PRO A 19 -3.13 -2.93 -5.83
C PRO A 19 -3.59 -1.55 -6.29
N GLY A 20 -3.45 -0.54 -5.43
CA GLY A 20 -3.86 0.84 -5.72
C GLY A 20 -5.28 1.22 -5.27
N TRP A 21 -6.06 0.27 -4.73
CA TRP A 21 -7.39 0.53 -4.15
C TRP A 21 -7.51 0.10 -2.69
N ALA A 22 -6.72 -0.88 -2.28
CA ALA A 22 -6.68 -1.34 -0.89
C ALA A 22 -5.27 -1.83 -0.52
N SER A 23 -4.93 -1.70 0.76
CA SER A 23 -3.66 -2.19 1.32
C SER A 23 -3.84 -2.54 2.79
N ASP A 24 -2.87 -3.29 3.33
CA ASP A 24 -2.68 -3.45 4.78
C ASP A 24 -1.67 -2.42 5.31
N VAL A 25 -1.87 -1.98 6.56
CA VAL A 25 -0.82 -1.36 7.37
C VAL A 25 -0.22 -2.48 8.22
N PRO A 26 0.97 -3.00 7.87
CA PRO A 26 1.48 -4.18 8.52
C PRO A 26 1.84 -3.91 9.98
N SER A 27 1.59 -4.89 10.84
CA SER A 27 1.73 -4.77 12.30
C SER A 27 3.11 -4.30 12.76
N TYR A 28 4.19 -4.66 12.05
CA TYR A 28 5.54 -4.24 12.39
C TYR A 28 5.81 -2.74 12.17
N ARG A 29 4.93 -2.03 11.47
CA ARG A 29 5.02 -0.58 11.25
C ARG A 29 4.30 0.24 12.31
N LEU A 30 3.67 -0.41 13.31
CA LEU A 30 3.04 0.18 14.51
C LEU A 30 2.63 1.64 14.30
N MET A 31 1.71 1.86 13.36
CA MET A 31 1.33 3.20 12.92
C MET A 31 0.56 3.87 14.04
N ARG A 32 1.03 4.99 14.59
CA ARG A 32 0.32 5.62 15.72
C ARG A 32 -1.04 6.13 15.28
N ALA A 33 -2.07 5.76 16.03
CA ALA A 33 -3.44 6.23 15.83
C ALA A 33 -3.79 7.27 16.89
N THR A 34 -3.08 8.41 16.91
CA THR A 34 -3.29 9.43 17.96
C THR A 34 -4.70 10.04 17.99
N TRP A 35 -5.49 9.76 16.96
CA TRP A 35 -6.90 10.13 16.83
C TRP A 35 -7.87 9.08 17.39
N ARG A 36 -7.40 7.91 17.85
CA ARG A 36 -8.23 6.88 18.50
C ARG A 36 -7.95 6.88 19.99
N GLU A 37 -9.00 7.08 20.80
CA GLU A 37 -8.88 7.06 22.27
C GLU A 37 -8.48 5.66 22.80
N GLU A 38 -9.00 4.61 22.18
CA GLU A 38 -8.82 3.22 22.63
C GLU A 38 -7.58 2.52 22.06
N HIS A 39 -6.97 3.07 21.01
CA HIS A 39 -5.87 2.41 20.30
C HIS A 39 -4.70 3.37 20.04
N ALA A 40 -3.57 3.11 20.69
CA ALA A 40 -2.34 3.85 20.41
C ALA A 40 -1.80 3.60 18.99
N PHE A 41 -2.14 2.45 18.38
CA PHE A 41 -1.62 2.02 17.09
C PHE A 41 -2.72 1.45 16.19
N LEU A 42 -2.62 1.76 14.90
CA LEU A 42 -3.42 1.22 13.82
C LEU A 42 -2.68 0.05 13.16
N VAL A 43 -3.39 -1.05 13.00
CA VAL A 43 -2.97 -2.23 12.22
C VAL A 43 -4.19 -2.75 11.50
N GLY A 44 -4.02 -3.19 10.26
CA GLY A 44 -5.08 -3.86 9.50
C GLY A 44 -5.35 -3.22 8.14
N SER A 45 -6.26 -3.88 7.43
CA SER A 45 -6.60 -3.54 6.07
C SER A 45 -7.40 -2.25 5.97
N LEU A 46 -7.27 -1.57 4.84
CA LEU A 46 -8.07 -0.39 4.53
C LEU A 46 -8.39 -0.27 3.04
N HIS A 47 -9.61 0.16 2.77
CA HIS A 47 -9.96 0.72 1.46
C HIS A 47 -9.38 2.14 1.37
N PHE A 48 -8.69 2.43 0.27
CA PHE A 48 -8.16 3.77 0.02
C PHE A 48 -9.27 4.81 -0.13
N SER A 49 -10.44 4.41 -0.65
CA SER A 49 -11.64 5.24 -0.69
C SER A 49 -12.10 5.67 0.70
N CYS A 50 -12.13 4.75 1.67
CA CYS A 50 -12.47 5.06 3.06
C CYS A 50 -11.44 5.96 3.73
N LEU A 51 -10.15 5.74 3.48
CA LEU A 51 -9.10 6.62 4.01
C LEU A 51 -9.24 8.05 3.47
N ARG A 52 -9.45 8.23 2.17
CA ARG A 52 -9.65 9.56 1.55
C ARG A 52 -10.87 10.28 2.14
N ALA A 53 -11.96 9.56 2.43
CA ALA A 53 -13.17 10.12 3.01
C ALA A 53 -13.08 10.38 4.53
N SER A 54 -12.05 9.86 5.19
CA SER A 54 -11.91 9.93 6.64
C SER A 54 -11.60 11.34 7.13
N ALA A 55 -12.11 11.67 8.32
CA ALA A 55 -11.79 12.91 9.02
C ALA A 55 -10.33 12.95 9.46
N VAL A 56 -9.72 11.78 9.70
CA VAL A 56 -8.35 11.64 10.25
C VAL A 56 -7.30 11.43 9.17
N ARG A 57 -7.65 11.68 7.90
CA ARG A 57 -6.78 11.41 6.75
C ARG A 57 -5.46 12.18 6.80
N ALA A 58 -5.47 13.40 7.35
CA ALA A 58 -4.28 14.24 7.43
C ALA A 58 -3.31 13.71 8.50
N GLU A 59 -3.83 13.32 9.65
CA GLU A 59 -3.08 12.72 10.74
C GLU A 59 -2.52 11.35 10.32
N PHE A 60 -3.32 10.55 9.63
CA PHE A 60 -2.87 9.30 9.03
C PHE A 60 -1.72 9.55 8.04
N ALA A 61 -1.91 10.47 7.08
CA ALA A 61 -0.91 10.75 6.05
C ALA A 61 0.40 11.27 6.64
N ALA A 62 0.33 12.11 7.68
CA ALA A 62 1.51 12.63 8.39
C ALA A 62 2.27 11.51 9.13
N GLU A 63 1.55 10.63 9.84
CA GLU A 63 2.17 9.48 10.51
C GLU A 63 2.79 8.52 9.50
N PHE A 64 2.08 8.22 8.41
CA PHE A 64 2.58 7.35 7.34
C PHE A 64 3.81 7.96 6.66
N ALA A 65 3.82 9.27 6.37
CA ALA A 65 4.98 9.96 5.80
C ALA A 65 6.22 9.76 6.68
N GLY A 66 6.10 9.96 8.00
CA GLY A 66 7.22 9.78 8.93
C GLY A 66 7.79 8.36 8.94
N ILE A 67 6.96 7.33 8.69
CA ILE A 67 7.40 5.94 8.54
C ILE A 67 8.04 5.74 7.16
N ALA A 68 7.36 6.19 6.11
CA ALA A 68 7.74 5.91 4.74
C ALA A 68 9.06 6.59 4.35
N THR A 69 9.22 7.86 4.72
CA THR A 69 10.37 8.67 4.34
C THR A 69 11.49 8.69 5.39
N GLY A 70 11.41 7.84 6.42
CA GLY A 70 12.43 7.72 7.46
C GLY A 70 13.17 6.38 7.41
N HIS A 71 14.25 6.27 8.18
CA HIS A 71 14.96 5.00 8.45
C HIS A 71 14.47 4.29 9.72
N GLY A 72 13.56 4.93 10.46
CA GLY A 72 13.03 4.46 11.72
C GLY A 72 13.20 5.49 12.84
N ARG A 73 12.45 5.31 13.91
CA ARG A 73 12.45 6.21 15.07
C ARG A 73 12.10 5.49 16.35
N GLU A 74 12.55 6.04 17.47
CA GLU A 74 12.12 5.62 18.80
C GLU A 74 10.85 6.38 19.20
N ILE A 75 9.85 5.63 19.66
CA ILE A 75 8.59 6.15 20.16
C ILE A 75 8.51 5.85 21.65
N ALA A 76 8.49 6.91 22.46
CA ALA A 76 8.15 6.81 23.87
C ALA A 76 6.62 6.81 24.05
N PHE A 77 6.09 5.85 24.81
CA PHE A 77 4.66 5.74 25.11
C PHE A 77 4.44 5.28 26.55
N GLN A 78 3.27 5.56 27.12
CA GLN A 78 2.92 5.12 28.48
C GLN A 78 2.30 3.71 28.44
N ALA A 79 2.86 2.78 29.21
CA ALA A 79 2.29 1.45 29.38
C ALA A 79 2.70 0.83 30.73
N ALA A 80 1.76 0.13 31.38
CA ALA A 80 1.96 -0.56 32.65
C ALA A 80 2.59 0.34 33.75
N GLY A 81 2.10 1.58 33.87
CA GLY A 81 2.51 2.51 34.93
C GLY A 81 3.85 3.22 34.71
N GLY A 82 4.41 3.20 33.49
CA GLY A 82 5.62 3.97 33.17
C GLY A 82 5.86 4.18 31.68
N THR A 83 6.90 4.96 31.36
CA THR A 83 7.33 5.21 29.98
C THR A 83 8.05 3.98 29.43
N ARG A 84 7.61 3.51 28.26
CA ARG A 84 8.24 2.47 27.45
C ARG A 84 8.70 3.07 26.13
N THR A 85 9.73 2.47 25.53
CA THR A 85 10.24 2.86 24.22
C THR A 85 10.05 1.72 23.23
N LEU A 86 9.61 2.06 22.02
CA LEU A 86 9.45 1.18 20.89
C LEU A 86 10.30 1.69 19.73
N VAL A 87 11.01 0.81 19.04
CA VAL A 87 11.66 1.14 17.77
C VAL A 87 10.70 0.84 16.63
N GLN A 88 10.27 1.89 15.92
CA GLN A 88 9.44 1.77 14.72
C GLN A 88 10.36 1.81 13.48
N PRO A 89 10.37 0.79 12.62
CA PRO A 89 11.17 0.78 11.41
C PRO A 89 10.60 1.77 10.37
N GLY A 90 11.47 2.37 9.58
CA GLY A 90 11.09 3.16 8.41
C GLY A 90 11.20 2.39 7.10
N LEU A 91 10.82 3.02 5.99
CA LEU A 91 10.88 2.41 4.64
C LEU A 91 11.98 2.97 3.74
N GLY A 92 12.68 4.02 4.18
CA GLY A 92 13.82 4.57 3.47
C GLY A 92 13.47 5.25 2.14
N TYR A 93 12.28 5.83 1.99
CA TYR A 93 11.95 6.71 0.85
C TYR A 93 12.38 8.15 1.14
N VAL A 94 13.69 8.35 1.31
CA VAL A 94 14.24 9.58 1.90
C VAL A 94 14.43 10.73 0.91
N GLU A 95 14.61 10.44 -0.38
CA GLU A 95 14.86 11.46 -1.39
C GLU A 95 13.52 11.90 -2.01
N GLU A 96 13.07 13.12 -1.70
CA GLU A 96 11.95 13.74 -2.42
C GLU A 96 12.41 14.19 -3.80
N ILE A 97 11.83 13.58 -4.84
CA ILE A 97 12.14 13.90 -6.25
C ILE A 97 11.03 14.72 -6.92
N PHE A 98 9.86 14.80 -6.28
CA PHE A 98 8.74 15.63 -6.73
C PHE A 98 7.82 16.02 -5.58
N ARG A 99 7.27 17.23 -5.65
CA ARG A 99 6.21 17.71 -4.76
C ARG A 99 5.21 18.53 -5.56
N GLY A 100 3.94 18.14 -5.48
CA GLY A 100 2.81 18.84 -6.06
C GLY A 100 1.72 19.12 -5.03
N ASP A 101 0.57 19.55 -5.54
CA ASP A 101 -0.57 19.99 -4.72
C ASP A 101 -1.34 18.81 -4.13
N ALA A 102 -1.34 17.66 -4.81
CA ALA A 102 -2.07 16.46 -4.41
C ALA A 102 -1.16 15.38 -3.80
N CYS A 103 0.13 15.37 -4.15
CA CYS A 103 1.05 14.31 -3.76
C CYS A 103 2.53 14.73 -3.71
N ALA A 104 3.36 13.80 -3.26
CA ALA A 104 4.81 13.84 -3.42
C ALA A 104 5.31 12.50 -3.98
N VAL A 105 6.46 12.52 -4.66
CA VAL A 105 7.16 11.30 -5.09
C VAL A 105 8.51 11.25 -4.40
N HIS A 106 8.77 10.11 -3.77
CA HIS A 106 10.00 9.85 -3.05
C HIS A 106 10.73 8.65 -3.65
N ARG A 107 12.06 8.75 -3.77
CA ARG A 107 12.93 7.65 -4.15
C ARG A 107 13.46 6.96 -2.91
N SER A 108 13.49 5.62 -2.94
CA SER A 108 14.14 4.86 -1.90
C SER A 108 15.66 4.86 -2.07
N ASP A 109 16.39 4.88 -0.96
CA ASP A 109 17.84 4.66 -0.92
C ASP A 109 18.22 3.22 -0.53
N THR A 110 17.24 2.41 -0.13
CA THR A 110 17.43 1.00 0.24
C THR A 110 16.86 0.03 -0.81
N ARG A 111 16.11 0.52 -1.80
CA ARG A 111 15.44 -0.29 -2.83
C ARG A 111 15.35 0.47 -4.16
N ASP A 112 15.36 -0.28 -5.25
CA ASP A 112 15.04 0.24 -6.60
C ASP A 112 13.54 0.46 -6.76
N SER A 113 13.01 1.43 -6.03
CA SER A 113 11.58 1.73 -5.96
C SER A 113 11.32 3.20 -5.68
N TRP A 114 10.17 3.67 -6.17
CA TRP A 114 9.63 5.01 -5.91
C TRP A 114 8.29 4.89 -5.18
N LEU A 115 8.05 5.81 -4.26
CA LEU A 115 6.80 5.96 -3.53
C LEU A 115 6.08 7.21 -4.04
N VAL A 116 4.90 7.05 -4.62
CA VAL A 116 3.94 8.14 -4.83
C VAL A 116 3.03 8.19 -3.61
N GLN A 117 3.06 9.29 -2.87
CA GLN A 117 2.26 9.48 -1.66
C GLN A 117 1.27 10.62 -1.87
N GLU A 118 -0.03 10.33 -1.86
CA GLU A 118 -1.06 11.37 -1.82
C GLU A 118 -1.14 11.99 -0.44
N HIS A 119 -1.32 13.31 -0.38
CA HIS A 119 -1.55 14.03 0.89
C HIS A 119 -2.88 13.59 1.55
N ALA A 120 -3.80 13.03 0.77
CA ALA A 120 -5.10 12.54 1.23
C ALA A 120 -5.11 11.06 1.66
N GLY A 121 -3.99 10.33 1.55
CA GLY A 121 -3.80 9.10 2.30
C GLY A 121 -3.49 7.81 1.53
N PRO A 122 -3.79 7.58 0.24
CA PRO A 122 -3.23 6.41 -0.40
C PRO A 122 -1.79 6.64 -0.85
N TRP A 123 -1.08 5.52 -0.99
CA TRP A 123 0.27 5.48 -1.48
C TRP A 123 0.43 4.38 -2.51
N TYR A 124 1.40 4.57 -3.39
CA TYR A 124 1.68 3.66 -4.49
C TYR A 124 3.19 3.44 -4.53
N VAL A 125 3.61 2.17 -4.49
CA VAL A 125 5.01 1.80 -4.66
C VAL A 125 5.20 1.34 -6.11
N LEU A 126 6.12 1.97 -6.81
CA LEU A 126 6.56 1.60 -8.14
C LEU A 126 7.94 0.96 -8.01
N ASP A 127 8.02 -0.36 -8.17
CA ASP A 127 9.30 -1.05 -8.21
C ASP A 127 9.96 -0.88 -9.59
N ARG A 128 11.19 -1.38 -9.70
CA ARG A 128 12.00 -1.27 -10.92
C ARG A 128 11.26 -1.62 -12.22
N PRO A 129 10.51 -2.74 -12.34
CA PRO A 129 9.81 -3.05 -13.59
C PRO A 129 8.78 -1.97 -13.97
N GLN A 130 8.08 -1.39 -12.99
CA GLN A 130 7.11 -0.31 -13.23
C GLN A 130 7.81 0.99 -13.62
N ILE A 131 8.92 1.34 -12.97
CA ILE A 131 9.70 2.53 -13.31
C ILE A 131 10.26 2.41 -14.74
N GLU A 132 10.84 1.26 -15.09
CA GLU A 132 11.36 0.99 -16.43
C GLU A 132 10.24 0.98 -17.49
N GLY A 133 9.05 0.48 -17.15
CA GLY A 133 7.87 0.56 -18.02
C GLY A 133 7.46 2.01 -18.30
N VAL A 134 7.36 2.84 -17.26
CA VAL A 134 7.06 4.26 -17.42
C VAL A 134 8.13 4.97 -18.25
N ALA A 135 9.41 4.62 -18.09
CA ALA A 135 10.50 5.15 -18.92
C ALA A 135 10.34 4.82 -20.41
N ARG A 136 9.63 3.74 -20.76
CA ARG A 136 9.28 3.36 -22.14
C ARG A 136 7.94 3.95 -22.61
N GLY A 137 7.27 4.76 -21.79
CA GLY A 137 5.97 5.35 -22.08
C GLY A 137 4.77 4.45 -21.74
N GLU A 138 4.99 3.37 -20.99
CA GLU A 138 3.91 2.49 -20.51
C GLU A 138 3.24 3.08 -19.26
N ARG A 139 1.99 2.70 -18.98
CA ARG A 139 1.35 2.99 -17.68
C ARG A 139 1.88 2.00 -16.64
N PRO A 140 2.13 2.42 -15.39
CA PRO A 140 2.60 1.51 -14.36
C PRO A 140 1.53 0.45 -14.07
N ARG A 141 1.95 -0.81 -14.00
CA ARG A 141 1.10 -1.96 -13.67
C ARG A 141 1.56 -2.51 -12.32
N LEU A 142 0.77 -2.32 -11.27
CA LEU A 142 1.07 -2.85 -9.94
C LEU A 142 0.63 -4.31 -9.87
N ASP A 143 1.52 -5.15 -9.35
CA ASP A 143 1.31 -6.58 -9.15
C ASP A 143 1.57 -6.91 -7.67
N SER A 144 0.56 -7.42 -6.97
CA SER A 144 0.71 -7.88 -5.58
C SER A 144 1.36 -9.27 -5.47
N GLY A 145 1.54 -9.96 -6.60
CA GLY A 145 1.75 -11.39 -6.62
C GLY A 145 0.51 -12.16 -6.17
N VAL A 146 0.71 -13.42 -5.80
CA VAL A 146 -0.36 -14.29 -5.31
C VAL A 146 -0.71 -13.92 -3.87
N GLU A 147 -1.91 -13.39 -3.71
CA GLU A 147 -2.53 -13.06 -2.44
C GLU A 147 -3.30 -14.25 -1.88
N ARG A 148 -3.36 -14.35 -0.54
CA ARG A 148 -4.10 -15.40 0.16
C ARG A 148 -4.98 -14.80 1.24
N ILE A 149 -6.29 -14.95 1.11
CA ILE A 149 -7.26 -14.32 2.02
C ILE A 149 -8.35 -15.29 2.47
N VAL A 150 -8.84 -15.12 3.70
CA VAL A 150 -10.01 -15.84 4.23
C VAL A 150 -11.26 -15.02 3.91
N LEU A 151 -12.22 -15.62 3.22
CA LEU A 151 -13.48 -14.95 2.86
C LEU A 151 -14.47 -14.95 4.05
N PRO A 152 -15.29 -13.88 4.19
CA PRO A 152 -16.21 -13.71 5.30
C PRO A 152 -17.39 -14.71 5.24
N GLY A 153 -17.69 -15.22 4.04
CA GLY A 153 -18.74 -16.19 3.79
C GLY A 153 -18.40 -17.07 2.58
N GLU A 154 -19.27 -18.02 2.26
CA GLU A 154 -19.14 -18.77 1.02
C GLU A 154 -19.28 -17.81 -0.16
N PRO A 155 -18.33 -17.80 -1.11
CA PRO A 155 -18.40 -16.92 -2.27
C PRO A 155 -19.49 -17.37 -3.24
N MET A 156 -19.61 -16.63 -4.34
CA MET A 156 -20.44 -17.03 -5.48
C MET A 156 -20.09 -18.43 -6.03
N ALA A 157 -21.07 -19.08 -6.66
CA ALA A 157 -20.84 -20.29 -7.44
C ALA A 157 -19.92 -19.99 -8.65
N GLY A 158 -19.08 -20.96 -9.04
CA GLY A 158 -18.20 -20.81 -10.19
C GLY A 158 -17.03 -19.85 -9.96
N LEU A 159 -16.51 -19.75 -8.74
CA LEU A 159 -15.42 -18.83 -8.38
C LEU A 159 -14.17 -18.93 -9.29
N ALA A 160 -13.89 -20.11 -9.84
CA ALA A 160 -12.75 -20.30 -10.75
C ALA A 160 -12.88 -19.48 -12.05
N ASP A 161 -14.11 -19.23 -12.48
CA ASP A 161 -14.44 -18.47 -13.69
C ASP A 161 -14.90 -17.04 -13.35
N ALA A 162 -14.78 -16.62 -12.08
CA ALA A 162 -15.25 -15.32 -11.63
C ALA A 162 -14.39 -14.20 -12.22
N THR A 163 -15.05 -13.08 -12.52
CA THR A 163 -14.37 -11.81 -12.81
C THR A 163 -14.17 -11.03 -11.51
N LEU A 164 -13.18 -10.14 -11.47
CA LEU A 164 -12.97 -9.29 -10.29
C LEU A 164 -14.21 -8.47 -9.92
N PRO A 165 -14.93 -7.82 -10.86
CA PRO A 165 -16.19 -7.14 -10.53
C PRO A 165 -17.25 -8.08 -9.94
N GLY A 166 -17.40 -9.29 -10.48
CA GLY A 166 -18.34 -10.28 -9.95
C GLY A 166 -17.98 -10.74 -8.54
N LEU A 167 -16.68 -10.92 -8.26
CA LEU A 167 -16.19 -11.24 -6.93
C LEU A 167 -16.48 -10.10 -5.94
N LEU A 168 -16.16 -8.86 -6.29
CA LEU A 168 -16.41 -7.69 -5.44
C LEU A 168 -17.90 -7.48 -5.16
N ASP A 169 -18.76 -7.74 -6.15
CA ASP A 169 -20.22 -7.68 -6.02
C ASP A 169 -20.72 -8.77 -5.06
N SER A 170 -20.25 -10.01 -5.20
CA SER A 170 -20.61 -11.11 -4.30
C SER A 170 -20.17 -10.87 -2.85
N LEU A 171 -19.11 -10.08 -2.66
CA LEU A 171 -18.60 -9.67 -1.35
C LEU A 171 -19.32 -8.42 -0.81
N GLY A 172 -20.13 -7.75 -1.63
CA GLY A 172 -20.88 -6.55 -1.25
C GLY A 172 -20.02 -5.30 -1.06
N VAL A 173 -18.85 -5.22 -1.72
CA VAL A 173 -17.86 -4.15 -1.48
C VAL A 173 -17.48 -3.37 -2.73
N THR A 174 -18.18 -3.56 -3.85
CA THR A 174 -17.91 -2.88 -5.14
C THR A 174 -17.72 -1.37 -5.00
N ASP A 175 -18.57 -0.70 -4.22
CA ASP A 175 -18.54 0.75 -4.01
C ASP A 175 -17.25 1.25 -3.33
N ARG A 176 -16.47 0.34 -2.72
CA ARG A 176 -15.19 0.67 -2.08
C ARG A 176 -14.02 0.73 -3.05
N TYR A 177 -14.21 0.31 -4.30
CA TYR A 177 -13.18 0.27 -5.35
C TYR A 177 -13.49 1.23 -6.52
N PRO A 178 -13.70 2.54 -6.27
CA PRO A 178 -14.11 3.48 -7.30
C PRO A 178 -13.05 3.60 -8.40
N GLY A 179 -13.48 3.61 -9.65
CA GLY A 179 -12.60 3.75 -10.81
C GLY A 179 -11.75 2.53 -11.13
N LEU A 180 -11.95 1.39 -10.45
CA LEU A 180 -11.17 0.17 -10.67
C LEU A 180 -11.19 -0.30 -12.13
N ALA A 181 -12.35 -0.22 -12.80
CA ALA A 181 -12.46 -0.60 -14.21
C ALA A 181 -11.52 0.22 -15.13
N ALA A 182 -11.28 1.50 -14.84
CA ALA A 182 -10.34 2.34 -15.58
C ALA A 182 -8.87 1.95 -15.33
N GLY A 183 -8.62 1.22 -14.24
CA GLY A 183 -7.34 0.60 -13.93
C GLY A 183 -7.02 -0.64 -14.75
N GLU A 184 -7.96 -1.12 -15.59
CA GLU A 184 -7.80 -2.32 -16.43
C GLU A 184 -7.29 -3.53 -15.62
N PRO A 185 -8.04 -3.96 -14.59
CA PRO A 185 -7.58 -5.00 -13.69
C PRO A 185 -7.58 -6.37 -14.40
N GLU A 186 -6.46 -7.07 -14.28
CA GLU A 186 -6.33 -8.47 -14.65
C GLU A 186 -6.38 -9.31 -13.38
N TYR A 187 -7.41 -10.15 -13.27
CA TYR A 187 -7.64 -11.04 -12.14
C TYR A 187 -7.41 -12.48 -12.54
N GLU A 188 -6.61 -13.18 -11.74
CA GLU A 188 -6.34 -14.60 -11.90
C GLU A 188 -6.78 -15.34 -10.64
N PHE A 189 -7.67 -16.31 -10.83
CA PHE A 189 -7.99 -17.29 -9.80
C PHE A 189 -6.88 -18.34 -9.73
N TRP A 190 -6.36 -18.59 -8.52
CA TRP A 190 -5.39 -19.66 -8.30
C TRP A 190 -6.02 -20.86 -7.62
N LYS A 191 -6.68 -20.65 -6.49
CA LYS A 191 -7.23 -21.75 -5.69
C LYS A 191 -8.30 -21.27 -4.70
N TYR A 192 -9.24 -22.15 -4.41
CA TYR A 192 -10.16 -21.99 -3.29
C TYR A 192 -10.21 -23.22 -2.40
N SER A 193 -10.10 -23.02 -1.09
CA SER A 193 -10.23 -24.07 -0.08
C SER A 193 -11.52 -23.87 0.72
N ALA A 194 -12.60 -24.51 0.26
CA ALA A 194 -13.95 -24.35 0.83
C ALA A 194 -14.03 -24.55 2.36
N PRO A 195 -13.44 -25.59 2.98
CA PRO A 195 -13.55 -25.78 4.43
C PRO A 195 -12.98 -24.63 5.27
N LYS A 196 -12.02 -23.89 4.72
CA LYS A 196 -11.36 -22.75 5.37
C LYS A 196 -11.74 -21.41 4.74
N ARG A 197 -12.56 -21.42 3.69
CA ARG A 197 -12.90 -20.28 2.82
C ARG A 197 -11.68 -19.47 2.39
N VAL A 198 -10.57 -20.14 2.08
CA VAL A 198 -9.35 -19.45 1.66
C VAL A 198 -9.33 -19.32 0.15
N LEU A 199 -9.30 -18.08 -0.33
CA LEU A 199 -9.06 -17.73 -1.73
C LEU A 199 -7.58 -17.38 -1.92
N GLU A 200 -6.96 -17.99 -2.92
CA GLU A 200 -5.66 -17.62 -3.48
C GLU A 200 -5.92 -17.02 -4.87
N TYR A 201 -5.39 -15.84 -5.13
CA TYR A 201 -5.65 -15.06 -6.35
C TYR A 201 -4.51 -14.08 -6.63
N ALA A 202 -4.42 -13.58 -7.86
CA ALA A 202 -3.53 -12.47 -8.21
C ALA A 202 -4.33 -11.37 -8.90
N VAL A 203 -3.92 -10.11 -8.68
CA VAL A 203 -4.47 -8.96 -9.39
C VAL A 203 -3.34 -8.07 -9.87
N ILE A 204 -3.37 -7.73 -11.16
CA ILE A 204 -2.52 -6.69 -11.73
C ILE A 204 -3.42 -5.55 -12.17
N ALA A 205 -3.10 -4.31 -11.79
CA ALA A 205 -3.89 -3.15 -12.18
C ALA A 205 -3.04 -1.88 -12.35
N THR A 206 -3.53 -0.95 -13.17
CA THR A 206 -2.96 0.39 -13.31
C THR A 206 -3.48 1.29 -12.18
N PRO A 207 -2.65 1.75 -11.24
CA PRO A 207 -3.12 2.52 -10.10
C PRO A 207 -3.67 3.88 -10.53
N PRO A 208 -4.66 4.44 -9.81
CA PRO A 208 -5.22 5.75 -10.11
C PRO A 208 -4.31 6.86 -9.56
N LEU A 209 -3.11 7.02 -10.14
CA LEU A 209 -2.14 8.02 -9.72
C LEU A 209 -2.69 9.45 -9.90
N PRO A 210 -2.34 10.39 -9.01
CA PRO A 210 -2.57 11.81 -9.25
C PRO A 210 -2.00 12.25 -10.59
N ALA A 211 -2.73 13.11 -11.31
CA ALA A 211 -2.34 13.54 -12.67
C ALA A 211 -0.95 14.21 -12.70
N GLU A 212 -0.61 14.98 -11.67
CA GLU A 212 0.71 15.60 -11.53
C GLU A 212 1.83 14.58 -11.33
N ALA A 213 1.60 13.51 -10.55
CA ALA A 213 2.55 12.42 -10.39
C ALA A 213 2.72 11.64 -11.70
N ALA A 214 1.62 11.30 -12.38
CA ALA A 214 1.68 10.62 -13.67
C ALA A 214 2.45 11.44 -14.72
N ALA A 215 2.29 12.77 -14.72
CA ALA A 215 3.05 13.66 -15.59
C ALA A 215 4.54 13.70 -15.22
N PHE A 216 4.85 13.91 -13.94
CA PHE A 216 6.23 13.89 -13.44
C PHE A 216 6.93 12.58 -13.76
N LEU A 217 6.30 11.44 -13.48
CA LEU A 217 6.87 10.11 -13.69
C LEU A 217 7.21 9.87 -15.16
N ARG A 218 6.32 10.24 -16.09
CA ARG A 218 6.58 10.11 -17.53
C ARG A 218 7.80 10.92 -17.97
N ASP A 219 7.98 12.11 -17.41
CA ASP A 219 9.07 13.01 -17.81
C ASP A 219 10.38 12.65 -17.09
N HIS A 220 10.31 12.11 -15.87
CA HIS A 220 11.47 11.82 -15.01
C HIS A 220 12.00 10.38 -15.15
N ALA A 221 11.12 9.38 -15.36
CA ALA A 221 11.51 7.97 -15.48
C ALA A 221 12.55 7.66 -16.56
N PRO A 222 12.58 8.33 -17.74
CA PRO A 222 13.64 8.11 -18.73
C PRO A 222 15.06 8.40 -18.20
N GLY A 223 15.19 9.24 -17.18
CA GLY A 223 16.45 9.56 -16.51
C GLY A 223 16.78 8.62 -15.35
N TYR A 224 15.92 7.66 -15.02
CA TYR A 224 16.10 6.73 -13.91
C TYR A 224 17.38 5.92 -14.05
N ARG A 225 18.11 5.81 -12.93
CA ARG A 225 19.27 4.93 -12.79
C ARG A 225 19.04 4.01 -11.60
N PRO A 226 19.10 2.68 -11.79
CA PRO A 226 19.10 1.74 -10.67
C PRO A 226 20.20 2.05 -9.65
N ILE A 227 19.91 1.77 -8.39
CA ILE A 227 20.86 1.86 -7.29
C ILE A 227 21.89 0.73 -7.44
N ASP A 228 23.16 1.10 -7.43
CA ASP A 228 24.25 0.15 -7.34
C ASP A 228 24.54 -0.15 -5.86
N PHE A 229 23.91 -1.20 -5.34
CA PHE A 229 24.11 -1.63 -3.95
C PHE A 229 25.54 -2.13 -3.67
N ASP A 230 26.25 -2.63 -4.69
CA ASP A 230 27.63 -3.07 -4.55
C ASP A 230 28.59 -1.87 -4.39
N ALA A 231 28.31 -0.76 -5.07
CA ALA A 231 29.03 0.49 -4.88
C ALA A 231 28.79 1.09 -3.48
N LEU A 232 27.55 1.11 -3.01
CA LEU A 232 27.18 1.60 -1.67
C LEU A 232 27.88 0.82 -0.54
N GLY A 233 27.88 -0.51 -0.62
CA GLY A 233 28.55 -1.36 0.37
C GLY A 233 30.09 -1.29 0.36
N ARG A 234 30.70 -0.66 -0.65
CA ARG A 234 32.15 -0.38 -0.71
C ARG A 234 32.47 0.99 -0.08
N GLU A 235 31.65 2.01 -0.29
CA GLU A 235 31.86 3.34 0.29
C GLU A 235 31.71 3.36 1.82
N GLU A 236 30.77 2.60 2.38
CA GLU A 236 30.60 2.48 3.83
C GLU A 236 31.80 1.81 4.52
N ARG A 237 32.44 0.83 3.87
CA ARG A 237 33.64 0.16 4.41
C ARG A 237 34.90 1.02 4.38
N HIS A 238 34.94 2.05 3.54
CA HIS A 238 36.06 2.99 3.46
C HIS A 238 35.88 4.21 4.38
N ARG A 239 34.70 4.36 5.02
CA ARG A 239 34.42 5.41 6.02
C ARG A 239 34.39 4.90 7.47
N GLY A 240 34.62 3.60 7.69
CA GLY A 240 34.71 2.94 9.00
C GLY A 240 36.14 2.81 9.52
#